data_AF-A0A3P7J0F8-F1
#
_entry.id   AF-A0A3P7J0F8-F1
#
_cell.length_a   1.000
_cell.length_b   1.000
_cell.length_c   1.000
_cell.angle_alpha   90.00
_cell.angle_beta   90.00
_cell.angle_gamma   90.00
#
_symmetry.space_group_name_H-M   'P 1'
#
loop_
_entity.id
_entity.type
_entity.pdbx_description
1 polymer ?
#
loop_
_entity_poly.entity_id
_entity_poly.type
_entity_poly.pdbx_seq_one_letter_code
_entity_poly.pdbx_strand_id
1 'polypeptide(L)'
;MIAGSFFSGALDYNSREVQNILMIGLGGGIISNYFSTMEMLKLNITVVDIDPVMKKIAEKWYEFDPKPMKRIIVDDGLRFIREANKRGEIYDVLLVDVCYNEHRALMAPVEDFLIDEEIKEIYKILKPDDALLFEEEEELMA
;
A
#
# COMPACT_ATOMS: atom_id res chain seq x y z
N MET A 1 6.72 3.47 7.00
CA MET A 1 6.47 3.23 5.56
C MET A 1 7.07 4.27 4.61
N ILE A 2 6.62 5.54 4.61
CA ILE A 2 7.07 6.56 3.62
C ILE A 2 8.60 6.64 3.48
N ALA A 3 9.32 6.85 4.59
CA ALA A 3 10.78 6.94 4.57
C ALA A 3 11.44 5.63 4.09
N GLY A 4 10.86 4.47 4.46
CA GLY A 4 11.31 3.15 4.03
C GLY A 4 11.21 2.95 2.52
N SER A 5 10.19 3.53 1.87
CA SER A 5 10.02 3.48 0.41
C SER A 5 11.19 4.13 -0.33
N PHE A 6 11.76 5.21 0.21
CA PHE A 6 12.94 5.87 -0.38
C PHE A 6 14.25 5.24 0.09
N PHE A 7 14.35 4.89 1.37
CA PHE A 7 15.58 4.33 1.95
C PHE A 7 15.95 2.96 1.35
N SER A 8 14.94 2.15 1.00
CA SER A 8 15.15 0.87 0.32
C SER A 8 15.69 1.01 -1.10
N GLY A 9 15.59 2.19 -1.72
CA GLY A 9 15.90 2.42 -3.13
C GLY A 9 14.73 2.18 -4.08
N ALA A 10 13.60 1.67 -3.59
CA ALA A 10 12.39 1.39 -4.37
C ALA A 10 11.77 2.67 -4.98
N LEU A 11 11.79 3.78 -4.23
CA LEU A 11 11.48 5.11 -4.75
C LEU A 11 12.74 5.97 -4.84
N ASP A 12 12.95 6.58 -6.00
CA ASP A 12 14.00 7.55 -6.26
C ASP A 12 13.45 8.98 -6.25
N TYR A 13 14.07 9.82 -5.44
CA TYR A 13 13.75 11.24 -5.28
C TYR A 13 14.13 12.09 -6.52
N ASN A 14 15.01 11.58 -7.38
CA ASN A 14 15.48 12.26 -8.58
C ASN A 14 14.88 11.71 -9.87
N SER A 15 14.05 10.67 -9.79
CA SER A 15 13.46 10.04 -10.96
C SER A 15 12.47 10.97 -11.67
N ARG A 16 12.53 10.95 -13.00
CA ARG A 16 11.57 11.65 -13.89
C ARG A 16 10.53 10.71 -14.47
N GLU A 17 10.67 9.40 -14.20
CA GLU A 17 9.74 8.36 -14.62
C GLU A 17 8.61 8.19 -13.61
N VAL A 18 7.53 7.56 -14.05
CA VAL A 18 6.42 7.22 -13.16
C VAL A 18 6.85 6.10 -12.23
N GLN A 19 6.61 6.29 -10.93
CA GLN A 19 6.88 5.31 -9.88
C GLN A 19 5.55 4.86 -9.28
N ASN A 20 5.26 3.57 -9.38
CA ASN A 20 3.98 2.95 -9.02
C ASN A 20 4.02 2.46 -7.58
N ILE A 21 3.09 2.97 -6.78
CA ILE A 21 2.93 2.63 -5.36
C ILE A 21 1.63 1.85 -5.23
N LEU A 22 1.71 0.62 -4.70
CA LEU A 22 0.55 -0.12 -4.22
C LEU A 22 0.51 -0.05 -2.69
N MET A 23 -0.63 0.33 -2.15
CA MET A 23 -0.88 0.35 -0.71
C MET A 23 -2.12 -0.47 -0.42
N ILE A 24 -1.99 -1.46 0.46
CA ILE A 24 -3.09 -2.28 0.94
C ILE A 24 -3.44 -1.77 2.34
N GLY A 25 -4.69 -1.35 2.53
CA GLY A 25 -5.14 -0.56 3.67
C GLY A 25 -5.12 0.93 3.34
N LEU A 26 -6.26 1.60 3.47
CA LEU A 26 -6.41 3.05 3.30
C LEU A 26 -6.33 3.78 4.63
N GLY A 27 -7.02 3.25 5.65
CA GLY A 27 -7.30 3.96 6.88
C GLY A 27 -7.93 5.34 6.60
N GLY A 28 -7.30 6.41 7.10
CA GLY A 28 -7.70 7.79 6.78
C GLY A 28 -7.11 8.36 5.48
N GLY A 29 -6.27 7.61 4.77
CA GLY A 29 -5.61 8.07 3.54
C GLY A 29 -4.36 8.92 3.74
N ILE A 30 -3.86 9.06 4.98
CA ILE A 30 -2.75 9.96 5.34
C ILE A 30 -1.48 9.67 4.55
N ILE A 31 -1.05 8.40 4.45
CA ILE A 31 0.15 8.01 3.70
C ILE A 31 0.00 8.38 2.22
N SER A 32 -1.13 7.99 1.59
CA SER A 32 -1.41 8.30 0.18
C SER A 32 -1.49 9.81 -0.09
N ASN A 33 -2.03 10.58 0.86
CA ASN A 33 -2.09 12.04 0.78
C ASN A 33 -0.71 12.66 0.90
N TYR A 34 0.13 12.18 1.82
CA TYR A 34 1.49 12.68 1.98
C TYR A 34 2.31 12.51 0.69
N PHE A 35 2.27 11.33 0.06
CA PHE A 35 2.91 11.13 -1.25
C PHE A 35 2.39 12.12 -2.31
N SER A 36 1.12 12.52 -2.24
CA SER A 36 0.54 13.49 -3.17
C SER A 36 1.10 14.91 -3.03
N THR A 37 1.70 15.23 -1.89
CA THR A 37 2.34 16.53 -1.65
C THR A 37 3.73 16.64 -2.29
N MET A 38 4.29 15.52 -2.75
CA MET A 38 5.60 15.46 -3.41
C MET A 38 5.47 15.78 -4.91
N GLU A 39 5.03 16.99 -5.24
CA GLU A 39 4.66 17.39 -6.61
C GLU A 39 5.81 17.26 -7.64
N MET A 40 7.06 17.26 -7.17
CA MET A 40 8.24 17.09 -8.03
C MET A 40 8.42 15.64 -8.52
N LEU A 41 7.73 14.67 -7.90
CA LEU A 41 7.79 13.25 -8.23
C LEU A 41 6.55 12.81 -9.00
N LYS A 42 6.72 11.89 -9.95
CA LYS A 42 5.59 11.27 -10.67
C LYS A 42 5.15 9.98 -9.97
N LEU A 43 4.43 10.11 -8.87
CA LEU A 43 3.95 8.96 -8.10
C LEU A 43 2.56 8.53 -8.58
N ASN A 44 2.43 7.27 -9.00
CA ASN A 44 1.16 6.63 -9.35
C ASN A 44 0.69 5.74 -8.20
N ILE A 45 -0.23 6.28 -7.40
CA ILE A 45 -0.64 5.72 -6.12
C ILE A 45 -1.96 4.95 -6.29
N THR A 46 -1.92 3.66 -5.99
CA THR A 46 -3.11 2.80 -5.88
C THR A 46 -3.27 2.39 -4.44
N VAL A 47 -4.39 2.77 -3.83
CA VAL A 47 -4.77 2.31 -2.50
C VAL A 47 -5.90 1.32 -2.63
N VAL A 48 -5.78 0.17 -1.98
CA VAL A 48 -6.80 -0.89 -1.94
C VAL A 48 -7.26 -1.04 -0.50
N ASP A 49 -8.55 -0.89 -0.25
CA ASP A 49 -9.14 -1.11 1.07
C ASP A 49 -10.41 -1.95 0.93
N ILE A 50 -10.60 -2.89 1.86
CA ILE A 50 -11.74 -3.79 1.84
C ILE A 50 -13.06 -3.08 2.22
N ASP A 51 -12.97 -2.01 3.02
CA ASP A 51 -14.14 -1.32 3.55
C ASP A 51 -14.51 -0.09 2.69
N PRO A 52 -15.66 -0.12 1.98
CA PRO A 52 -16.14 1.04 1.24
C PRO A 52 -16.42 2.27 2.11
N VAL A 53 -16.58 2.10 3.43
CA VAL A 53 -16.73 3.22 4.38
C VAL A 53 -15.42 4.00 4.50
N MET A 54 -14.26 3.34 4.50
CA MET A 54 -12.97 4.03 4.58
C MET A 54 -12.74 4.95 3.38
N LYS A 55 -13.14 4.51 2.18
CA LYS A 55 -13.13 5.38 1.00
C LYS A 55 -13.96 6.65 1.20
N LYS A 56 -15.20 6.52 1.69
CA LYS A 56 -16.07 7.67 1.98
C LYS A 56 -15.47 8.58 3.04
N ILE A 57 -14.82 7.99 4.05
CA ILE A 57 -14.16 8.71 5.12
C ILE A 57 -12.99 9.55 4.57
N ALA A 58 -12.13 8.94 3.76
CA ALA A 58 -11.00 9.62 3.15
C ALA A 58 -11.43 10.78 2.23
N GLU A 59 -12.43 10.56 1.37
CA GLU A 59 -12.91 11.57 0.42
C GLU A 59 -13.61 12.75 1.10
N LYS A 60 -14.37 12.52 2.18
CA LYS A 60 -15.18 13.57 2.81
C LYS A 60 -14.49 14.30 3.97
N TRP A 61 -13.60 13.64 4.71
CA TRP A 61 -13.03 14.20 5.94
C TRP A 61 -11.51 14.33 5.93
N TYR A 62 -10.80 13.58 5.08
CA TYR A 62 -9.34 13.61 5.02
C TYR A 62 -8.81 14.17 3.69
N GLU A 63 -9.63 14.93 2.97
CA GLU A 63 -9.21 15.66 1.76
C GLU A 63 -8.54 14.75 0.72
N PHE A 64 -8.98 13.49 0.62
CA PHE A 64 -8.52 12.64 -0.46
C PHE A 64 -9.02 13.22 -1.80
N ASP A 65 -8.08 13.75 -2.57
CA ASP A 65 -8.33 14.29 -3.91
C ASP A 65 -8.01 13.25 -5.00
N PRO A 66 -9.03 12.65 -5.66
CA PRO A 66 -8.82 11.68 -6.71
C PRO A 66 -8.16 12.32 -7.94
N LYS A 67 -7.06 11.73 -8.42
CA LYS A 67 -6.33 12.19 -9.61
C LYS A 67 -6.04 11.00 -10.53
N PRO A 68 -5.70 11.22 -11.82
CA PRO A 68 -5.33 10.11 -12.71
C PRO A 68 -4.25 9.18 -12.15
N MET A 69 -3.29 9.74 -11.39
CA MET A 69 -2.21 9.00 -10.73
C MET A 69 -2.48 8.72 -9.25
N LYS A 70 -3.72 8.84 -8.77
CA LYS A 70 -4.10 8.57 -7.37
C LYS A 70 -5.53 8.08 -7.26
N ARG A 71 -5.70 6.83 -6.85
CA ARG A 71 -7.01 6.16 -6.80
C ARG A 71 -7.17 5.27 -5.58
N ILE A 72 -8.41 5.21 -5.07
CA ILE A 72 -8.87 4.21 -4.10
C ILE A 72 -9.71 3.18 -4.82
N ILE A 73 -9.33 1.92 -4.64
CA ILE A 73 -10.04 0.73 -5.09
C ILE A 73 -10.63 0.05 -3.86
N VAL A 74 -11.94 -0.23 -3.90
CA VAL A 74 -12.58 -1.01 -2.84
C VAL A 74 -12.52 -2.48 -3.24
N ASP A 75 -11.58 -3.23 -2.65
CA ASP A 75 -11.31 -4.62 -2.98
C ASP A 75 -10.60 -5.32 -1.81
N ASP A 76 -10.63 -6.65 -1.81
CA ASP A 76 -9.76 -7.45 -0.96
C ASP A 76 -8.31 -7.34 -1.48
N GLY A 77 -7.35 -7.06 -0.60
CA GLY A 77 -5.98 -6.78 -1.00
C GLY A 77 -5.30 -7.96 -1.70
N LEU A 78 -5.45 -9.17 -1.17
CA LEU A 78 -4.86 -10.39 -1.76
C LEU A 78 -5.54 -10.74 -3.09
N ARG A 79 -6.86 -10.59 -3.20
CA ARG A 79 -7.58 -10.72 -4.46
C ARG A 79 -7.06 -9.69 -5.48
N PHE A 80 -6.92 -8.44 -5.09
CA PHE A 80 -6.41 -7.39 -5.96
C PHE A 80 -5.00 -7.74 -6.47
N ILE A 81 -4.10 -8.18 -5.60
CA ILE A 81 -2.72 -8.58 -5.95
C ILE A 81 -2.73 -9.70 -6.99
N ARG A 82 -3.52 -10.77 -6.77
CA ARG A 82 -3.62 -11.89 -7.73
C ARG A 82 -4.19 -11.43 -9.08
N GLU A 83 -5.16 -10.54 -9.09
CA GLU A 83 -5.71 -9.98 -10.34
C GLU A 83 -4.73 -9.01 -11.01
N ALA A 84 -3.96 -8.22 -10.25
CA ALA A 84 -2.91 -7.34 -10.75
C ALA A 84 -1.80 -8.14 -11.45
N ASN A 85 -1.40 -9.28 -10.86
CA ASN A 85 -0.49 -10.24 -11.46
C ASN A 85 -1.02 -10.76 -12.81
N LYS A 86 -2.29 -11.16 -12.89
CA LYS A 86 -2.94 -11.59 -14.16
C LYS A 86 -2.96 -10.47 -15.21
N ARG A 87 -3.08 -9.21 -14.79
CA ARG A 87 -3.03 -8.04 -15.67
C ARG A 87 -1.61 -7.62 -16.06
N GLY A 88 -0.57 -8.25 -15.49
CA GLY A 88 0.82 -7.88 -15.71
C GLY A 88 1.19 -6.51 -15.13
N GLU A 89 0.48 -6.08 -14.08
CA GLU A 89 0.81 -4.85 -13.36
C GLU A 89 2.04 -5.07 -12.49
N ILE A 90 2.91 -4.06 -12.45
CA ILE A 90 4.15 -4.06 -11.67
C ILE A 90 4.20 -2.76 -10.85
N TYR A 91 4.61 -2.89 -9.60
CA TYR A 91 4.69 -1.81 -8.62
C TYR A 91 6.11 -1.68 -8.09
N ASP A 92 6.59 -0.44 -7.99
CA ASP A 92 7.92 -0.11 -7.49
C ASP A 92 8.00 -0.27 -5.96
N VAL A 93 6.87 -0.10 -5.26
CA VAL A 93 6.76 -0.38 -3.83
C VAL A 93 5.36 -0.89 -3.48
N LEU A 94 5.31 -1.90 -2.61
CA LEU A 94 4.08 -2.41 -2.00
C LEU A 94 4.11 -2.18 -0.49
N LEU A 95 3.13 -1.42 0.00
CA LEU A 95 2.91 -1.14 1.41
C LEU A 95 1.73 -1.95 1.91
N VAL A 96 1.91 -2.72 2.98
CA VAL A 96 0.84 -3.48 3.64
C VAL A 96 0.56 -2.85 4.99
N ASP A 97 -0.57 -2.16 5.10
CA ASP A 97 -1.03 -1.32 6.20
C ASP A 97 -2.42 -1.79 6.65
N VAL A 98 -2.54 -3.09 6.96
CA VAL A 98 -3.81 -3.72 7.34
C VAL A 98 -3.69 -4.41 8.69
N CYS A 99 -4.67 -4.19 9.55
CA CYS A 99 -4.72 -4.74 10.89
C CYS A 99 -6.09 -5.34 11.22
N TYR A 100 -6.13 -6.13 12.28
CA TYR A 100 -7.38 -6.52 12.91
C TYR A 100 -7.94 -5.40 13.78
N ASN A 101 -9.27 -5.26 13.79
CA ASN A 101 -9.96 -4.39 14.74
C ASN A 101 -10.26 -5.14 16.07
N GLU A 102 -9.29 -5.88 16.56
CA GLU A 102 -9.34 -6.63 17.83
C GLU A 102 -7.94 -6.79 18.42
N HIS A 103 -7.85 -6.85 19.76
CA HIS A 103 -6.59 -7.08 20.45
C HIS A 103 -6.08 -8.49 20.21
N ARG A 104 -4.85 -8.58 19.71
CA ARG A 104 -4.15 -9.83 19.36
C ARG A 104 -2.66 -9.67 19.64
N ALA A 105 -1.97 -10.81 19.75
CA ALA A 105 -0.51 -10.84 19.86
C ALA A 105 0.17 -10.14 18.67
N LEU A 106 -0.31 -10.41 17.45
CA LEU A 106 0.03 -9.70 16.23
C LEU A 106 -1.24 -9.03 15.70
N MET A 107 -1.26 -7.70 15.68
CA MET A 107 -2.39 -6.90 15.19
C MET A 107 -2.21 -6.49 13.74
N ALA A 108 -0.97 -6.17 13.34
CA ALA A 108 -0.59 -5.83 11.98
C ALA A 108 0.75 -6.51 11.60
N PRO A 109 0.89 -7.07 10.38
CA PRO A 109 -0.17 -7.21 9.38
C PRO A 109 -1.12 -8.36 9.73
N VAL A 110 -2.26 -8.42 9.04
CA VAL A 110 -3.13 -9.62 9.04
C VAL A 110 -2.35 -10.84 8.56
N GLU A 111 -2.46 -11.99 9.24
CA GLU A 111 -1.57 -13.14 9.00
C GLU A 111 -1.72 -13.76 7.60
N ASP A 112 -2.85 -13.53 6.93
CA ASP A 112 -3.07 -13.97 5.55
C ASP A 112 -2.00 -13.40 4.59
N PHE A 113 -1.48 -12.20 4.86
CA PHE A 113 -0.39 -11.61 4.06
C PHE A 113 0.99 -12.24 4.34
N LEU A 114 1.11 -13.04 5.40
CA LEU A 114 2.34 -13.71 5.81
C LEU A 114 2.41 -15.17 5.29
N ILE A 115 1.36 -15.65 4.62
CA ILE A 115 1.33 -16.98 4.03
C ILE A 115 2.30 -17.03 2.84
N ASP A 116 3.16 -18.05 2.79
CA ASP A 116 4.20 -18.23 1.76
C ASP A 116 3.65 -18.13 0.32
N GLU A 117 2.48 -18.69 0.06
CA GLU A 117 1.81 -18.62 -1.25
C GLU A 117 1.43 -17.18 -1.62
N GLU A 118 0.94 -16.39 -0.66
CA GLU A 118 0.56 -15.00 -0.88
C GLU A 118 1.78 -14.10 -1.04
N ILE A 119 2.83 -14.34 -0.25
CA ILE A 119 4.13 -13.68 -0.42
C ILE A 119 4.68 -13.95 -1.84
N LYS A 120 4.56 -15.19 -2.36
CA LYS A 120 4.95 -15.51 -3.74
C LYS A 120 4.11 -14.77 -4.78
N GLU A 121 2.82 -14.54 -4.54
CA GLU A 121 1.99 -13.73 -5.43
C GLU A 121 2.37 -12.24 -5.39
N ILE A 122 2.67 -11.71 -4.20
CA ILE A 122 3.18 -10.36 -4.01
C ILE A 122 4.49 -10.15 -4.79
N TYR A 123 5.45 -11.07 -4.68
CA TYR A 123 6.73 -10.95 -5.38
C TYR A 123 6.59 -10.93 -6.91
N LYS A 124 5.51 -11.47 -7.49
CA LYS A 124 5.29 -11.45 -8.95
C LYS A 124 4.93 -10.06 -9.49
N ILE A 125 4.46 -9.16 -8.62
CA ILE A 125 4.08 -7.79 -8.99
C ILE A 125 5.10 -6.74 -8.54
N LEU A 126 6.27 -7.16 -8.06
CA LEU A 126 7.41 -6.32 -7.69
C LEU A 126 8.58 -6.58 -8.64
N LYS A 127 9.40 -5.56 -8.94
CA LYS A 127 10.68 -5.69 -9.66
C LYS A 127 11.81 -6.13 -8.70
N PRO A 128 12.98 -6.54 -9.23
CA PRO A 128 14.11 -7.00 -8.41
C PRO A 128 14.70 -5.98 -7.41
N ASP A 129 14.54 -4.67 -7.65
CA ASP A 129 15.06 -3.58 -6.80
C ASP A 129 13.96 -2.87 -5.99
N ASP A 130 12.76 -3.45 -5.96
CA ASP A 130 11.58 -2.88 -5.34
C ASP A 130 11.43 -3.32 -3.88
N ALA A 131 10.53 -2.69 -3.13
CA ALA A 131 10.34 -2.96 -1.71
C ALA A 131 8.93 -3.43 -1.37
N LEU A 132 8.86 -4.46 -0.53
CA LEU A 132 7.69 -4.84 0.25
C LEU A 132 7.88 -4.34 1.68
N LEU A 133 6.95 -3.52 2.17
CA LEU A 133 6.99 -2.96 3.53
C LEU A 133 5.71 -3.31 4.27
N PHE A 134 5.84 -4.00 5.40
CA PHE A 134 4.74 -4.28 6.32
C PHE A 134 4.70 -3.22 7.43
N GLU A 135 3.49 -2.80 7.82
CA GLU A 135 3.28 -2.31 9.18
C GLU A 135 3.42 -3.47 10.14
N GLU A 136 4.06 -3.25 11.27
CA GLU A 136 4.16 -4.23 12.33
C GLU A 136 3.62 -3.59 13.61
N GLU A 137 2.60 -4.22 14.18
CA GLU A 137 2.04 -3.85 15.47
C GLU A 137 1.80 -5.12 16.28
N GLU A 138 2.54 -5.26 17.37
CA GLU A 138 2.48 -6.41 18.28
C GLU A 138 2.16 -5.97 19.71
N GLU A 139 1.48 -6.83 20.45
CA GLU A 139 1.24 -6.60 21.87
C GLU A 139 2.53 -6.86 22.67
N LEU A 140 3.07 -5.80 23.28
CA LEU A 140 4.19 -5.90 24.21
C LEU A 140 3.72 -6.61 25.50
N MET A 141 4.01 -7.91 25.59
CA MET A 141 3.88 -8.67 26.82
C MET A 141 4.88 -8.11 27.87
N ALA A 142 4.36 -7.37 28.85
CA ALA A 142 5.09 -6.89 30.01
C ALA A 142 5.21 -7.96 31.12
#